data_AF-A0A7H4N5J6-F1
#
_entry.id   AF-A0A7H4N5J6-F1
#
_cell.length_a   1.000
_cell.length_b   1.000
_cell.length_c   1.000
_cell.angle_alpha   90.00
_cell.angle_beta   90.00
_cell.angle_gamma   90.00
#
_symmetry.space_group_name_H-M   'P 1'
#
loop_
_entity.id
_entity.type
_entity.pdbx_description
1 polymer ?
#
loop_
_entity_poly.entity_id
_entity_poly.type
_entity_poly.pdbx_seq_one_letter_code
_entity_poly.pdbx_strand_id
1 'polypeptide(L)'
;MHGRYNALAWAYMQDRGLAPEVQPEDALILQQGRPDFIAINYYSTATIAASRGDGGDVAPRAGDQQIMLGEEGVYRPAENPWVGKTPYGWVVDPVGLRLTLRKVCERYGLPILISENGMGAPDKLEHDGTVNDDYRIAFLDAHIAQMRLAIADGVELMGYCPWAAIDVVSTHQGYAKRYGFIYVDRGEDDLKRLQRIRKRSFWWYKDVIAQNGNHDESQR
;
A
#
# COMPACT_ATOMS: atom_id res chain seq x y z
N MET A 1 12.73 -12.30 -9.70
CA MET A 1 13.35 -11.01 -10.06
C MET A 1 14.61 -11.28 -10.91
N HIS A 2 14.96 -10.46 -11.90
CA HIS A 2 15.91 -10.85 -12.97
C HIS A 2 17.35 -10.31 -12.85
N GLY A 3 17.66 -9.48 -11.86
CA GLY A 3 19.03 -8.92 -11.71
C GLY A 3 19.48 -8.05 -12.88
N ARG A 4 18.54 -7.41 -13.58
CA ARG A 4 18.80 -6.53 -14.73
C ARG A 4 17.75 -5.43 -14.83
N TYR A 5 18.15 -4.29 -15.36
CA TYR A 5 17.23 -3.20 -15.67
C TYR A 5 16.28 -3.58 -16.83
N ASN A 6 15.10 -2.97 -16.83
CA ASN A 6 14.21 -3.01 -17.99
C ASN A 6 14.85 -2.22 -19.14
N ALA A 7 14.90 -2.79 -20.35
CA ALA A 7 15.59 -2.19 -21.49
C ALA A 7 15.00 -0.83 -21.91
N LEU A 8 13.67 -0.68 -21.84
CA LEU A 8 13.00 0.59 -22.16
C LEU A 8 13.34 1.67 -21.14
N ALA A 9 13.29 1.33 -19.85
CA ALA A 9 13.67 2.25 -18.79
C ALA A 9 15.15 2.65 -18.88
N TRP A 10 16.04 1.71 -19.23
CA TRP A 10 17.46 1.98 -19.42
C TRP A 10 17.71 2.95 -20.58
N ALA A 11 17.10 2.70 -21.75
CA ALA A 11 17.21 3.59 -22.90
C ALA A 11 16.68 4.99 -22.58
N TYR A 12 15.55 5.08 -21.88
CA TYR A 12 14.97 6.33 -21.40
C TYR A 12 15.95 7.10 -20.49
N MET A 13 16.61 6.43 -19.54
CA MET A 13 17.57 7.06 -18.65
C MET A 13 18.83 7.52 -19.39
N GLN A 14 19.31 6.75 -20.37
CA GLN A 14 20.47 7.12 -21.18
C GLN A 14 20.21 8.36 -22.03
N ASP A 15 19.06 8.41 -22.72
CA ASP A 15 18.63 9.55 -23.54
C ASP A 15 18.59 10.87 -22.75
N ARG A 16 18.27 10.80 -21.45
CA ARG A 16 18.16 11.95 -20.56
C ARG A 16 19.40 12.23 -19.69
N GLY A 17 20.46 11.44 -19.84
CA GLY A 17 21.65 11.57 -18.98
C GLY A 17 21.40 11.26 -17.50
N LEU A 18 20.39 10.43 -17.21
CA LEU A 18 19.97 10.01 -15.86
C LEU A 18 20.42 8.58 -15.52
N ALA A 19 21.02 7.86 -16.47
CA ALA A 19 21.48 6.50 -16.24
C ALA A 19 22.55 6.47 -15.14
N PRO A 20 22.47 5.54 -14.17
CA PRO A 20 23.49 5.42 -13.14
C PRO A 20 24.83 4.98 -13.74
N GLU A 21 25.92 5.31 -13.06
CA GLU A 21 27.22 4.69 -13.33
C GLU A 21 27.14 3.19 -12.98
N VAL A 22 27.67 2.35 -13.86
CA VAL A 22 27.67 0.89 -13.69
C VAL A 22 29.11 0.41 -13.71
N GLN A 23 29.54 -0.21 -12.62
CA GLN A 23 30.85 -0.84 -12.52
C GLN A 23 30.84 -2.22 -13.19
N PRO A 24 32.00 -2.74 -13.64
CA PRO A 24 32.09 -4.04 -14.31
C PRO A 24 31.47 -5.21 -13.52
N GLU A 25 31.54 -5.17 -12.19
CA GLU A 25 31.04 -6.20 -11.28
C GLU A 25 29.53 -6.13 -10.99
N ASP A 26 28.88 -4.98 -11.20
CA ASP A 26 27.50 -4.74 -10.77
C ASP A 26 26.51 -5.72 -11.41
N ALA A 27 26.70 -6.01 -12.71
CA ALA A 27 25.84 -6.92 -13.44
C ALA A 27 25.86 -8.34 -12.85
N LEU A 28 27.04 -8.80 -12.40
CA LEU A 28 27.18 -10.10 -11.77
C LEU A 28 26.55 -10.11 -10.38
N ILE A 29 26.81 -9.07 -9.58
CA ILE A 29 26.27 -8.92 -8.22
C ILE A 29 24.73 -8.94 -8.25
N LEU A 30 24.12 -8.16 -9.14
CA LEU A 30 22.67 -8.09 -9.29
C LEU A 30 22.04 -9.41 -9.72
N GLN A 31 22.72 -10.19 -10.57
CA GLN A 31 22.24 -11.52 -11.00
C GLN A 31 22.32 -12.58 -9.90
N GLN A 32 23.30 -12.44 -9.00
CA GLN A 32 23.49 -13.34 -7.86
C GLN A 32 22.53 -13.06 -6.71
N GLY A 33 22.06 -11.82 -6.56
CA GLY A 33 21.08 -11.40 -5.54
C GLY A 33 19.64 -11.88 -5.81
N ARG A 34 19.43 -13.20 -5.92
CA ARG A 34 18.10 -13.78 -6.15
C ARG A 34 17.31 -13.85 -4.84
N PRO A 35 16.17 -13.15 -4.72
CA PRO A 35 15.35 -13.24 -3.52
C PRO A 35 14.49 -14.51 -3.52
N ASP A 36 14.17 -14.99 -2.31
CA ASP A 36 13.25 -16.13 -2.12
C ASP A 36 11.78 -15.74 -2.30
N PHE A 37 11.43 -14.46 -2.07
CA PHE A 37 10.07 -13.93 -2.19
C PHE A 37 10.08 -12.45 -2.54
N ILE A 38 8.92 -11.90 -2.88
CA ILE A 38 8.72 -10.46 -3.14
C ILE A 38 7.87 -9.87 -2.01
N ALA A 39 8.44 -8.89 -1.29
CA ALA A 39 7.69 -8.08 -0.34
C ALA A 39 6.96 -6.93 -1.07
N ILE A 40 5.67 -6.74 -0.78
CA ILE A 40 4.85 -5.68 -1.38
C ILE A 40 4.23 -4.82 -0.28
N ASN A 41 4.45 -3.51 -0.41
CA ASN A 41 3.69 -2.49 0.30
C ASN A 41 2.59 -2.00 -0.64
N TYR A 42 1.32 -2.20 -0.29
CA TYR A 42 0.18 -1.83 -1.12
C TYR A 42 -0.76 -0.89 -0.38
N TYR A 43 -1.13 0.21 -1.04
CA TYR A 43 -2.14 1.13 -0.51
C TYR A 43 -3.16 1.57 -1.56
N SER A 44 -2.75 1.74 -2.81
CA SER A 44 -3.54 2.45 -3.81
C SER A 44 -2.97 2.21 -5.22
N THR A 45 -3.85 2.16 -6.22
CA THR A 45 -3.46 2.13 -7.63
C THR A 45 -3.23 3.53 -8.20
N ALA A 46 -2.54 3.58 -9.33
CA ALA A 46 -2.31 4.79 -10.10
C ALA A 46 -2.95 4.65 -11.48
N THR A 47 -3.66 5.68 -11.94
CA THR A 47 -4.25 5.73 -13.29
C THR A 47 -3.51 6.79 -14.10
N ILE A 48 -3.14 6.43 -15.33
CA ILE A 48 -2.44 7.32 -16.26
C ILE A 48 -3.28 7.59 -17.50
N ALA A 49 -2.97 8.68 -18.18
CA ALA A 49 -3.45 8.99 -19.51
C ALA A 49 -2.27 9.31 -20.43
N ALA A 50 -2.55 9.36 -21.73
CA ALA A 50 -1.57 9.76 -22.74
C ALA A 50 -1.00 11.15 -22.43
N SER A 51 0.32 11.24 -22.60
CA SER A 51 1.08 12.48 -22.53
C SER A 51 0.53 13.52 -23.51
N ARG A 52 0.60 14.79 -23.12
CA ARG A 52 0.33 15.96 -23.99
C ARG A 52 1.59 16.47 -24.67
N GLY A 53 2.77 16.04 -24.21
CA GLY A 53 4.06 16.50 -24.71
C GLY A 53 4.38 17.93 -24.27
N ASP A 54 3.83 18.35 -23.13
CA ASP A 54 4.09 19.64 -22.51
C ASP A 54 4.23 19.50 -20.99
N GLY A 55 4.67 20.59 -20.33
CA GLY A 55 4.86 20.62 -18.88
C GLY A 55 3.60 20.36 -18.05
N GLY A 56 2.41 20.24 -18.67
CA GLY A 56 1.20 19.79 -18.00
C GLY A 56 1.22 18.32 -17.61
N ASP A 57 2.09 17.50 -18.22
CA ASP A 57 2.24 16.08 -17.89
C ASP A 57 2.82 15.86 -16.48
N VAL A 58 3.69 16.76 -16.02
CA VAL A 58 4.35 16.67 -14.70
C VAL A 58 3.56 17.35 -13.59
N ALA A 59 2.33 17.82 -13.87
CA ALA A 59 1.49 18.43 -12.86
C ALA A 59 1.09 17.40 -11.78
N PRO A 60 1.32 17.68 -10.48
CA PRO A 60 1.04 16.73 -9.42
C PRO A 60 -0.46 16.49 -9.27
N ARG A 61 -0.84 15.23 -9.04
CA ARG A 61 -2.18 14.91 -8.52
C ARG A 61 -2.23 15.19 -7.02
N ALA A 62 -3.38 15.68 -6.55
CA ALA A 62 -3.66 15.90 -5.13
C ALA A 62 -3.55 14.60 -4.30
N GLY A 63 -2.84 14.68 -3.17
CA GLY A 63 -2.58 13.61 -2.20
C GLY A 63 -1.44 14.02 -1.28
N ASP A 64 -1.37 13.50 -0.05
CA ASP A 64 -0.36 13.93 0.94
C ASP A 64 0.99 13.20 0.82
N GLN A 65 1.01 11.91 0.46
CA GLN A 65 2.26 11.12 0.31
C GLN A 65 2.37 10.43 -1.05
N GLN A 66 1.26 10.03 -1.67
CA GLN A 66 1.26 9.42 -3.00
C GLN A 66 1.01 10.49 -4.07
N ILE A 67 1.93 11.45 -4.18
CA ILE A 67 1.91 12.42 -5.28
C ILE A 67 2.33 11.68 -6.54
N MET A 68 1.36 11.40 -7.40
CA MET A 68 1.65 10.90 -8.73
C MET A 68 2.05 12.07 -9.62
N LEU A 69 3.30 12.03 -10.09
CA LEU A 69 3.77 12.86 -11.18
C LEU A 69 3.67 12.07 -12.49
N GLY A 70 3.47 12.77 -13.59
CA GLY A 70 3.70 12.20 -14.91
C GLY A 70 5.14 12.43 -15.35
N GLU A 71 5.39 12.12 -16.62
CA GLU A 71 6.66 12.35 -17.28
C GLU A 71 6.35 12.92 -18.67
N GLU A 72 6.89 14.11 -18.96
CA GLU A 72 6.64 14.81 -20.21
C GLU A 72 7.05 13.94 -21.41
N GLY A 73 6.13 13.84 -22.38
CA GLY A 73 6.29 12.98 -23.55
C GLY A 73 6.07 11.48 -23.30
N VAL A 74 5.85 11.04 -22.05
CA VAL A 74 5.66 9.62 -21.72
C VAL A 74 4.25 9.33 -21.20
N TYR A 75 3.82 9.98 -20.11
CA TYR A 75 2.48 9.81 -19.53
C TYR A 75 2.11 10.96 -18.60
N ARG A 76 0.82 11.10 -18.28
CA ARG A 76 0.34 12.03 -17.26
C ARG A 76 -0.58 11.34 -16.26
N PRO A 77 -0.68 11.85 -15.01
CA PRO A 77 -1.63 11.33 -14.05
C PRO A 77 -3.07 11.55 -14.52
N ALA A 78 -3.95 10.62 -14.17
CA ALA A 78 -5.38 10.70 -14.45
C ALA A 78 -6.20 10.27 -13.23
N GLU A 79 -7.43 10.76 -13.16
CA GLU A 79 -8.40 10.34 -12.15
C GLU A 79 -9.11 9.06 -12.59
N ASN A 80 -9.32 8.15 -11.64
CA ASN A 80 -10.20 7.01 -11.83
C ASN A 80 -11.54 7.32 -11.14
N PRO A 81 -12.63 7.57 -11.90
CA PRO A 81 -13.93 7.90 -11.33
C PRO A 81 -14.67 6.69 -10.75
N TRP A 82 -14.12 5.47 -10.89
CA TRP A 82 -14.78 4.22 -10.52
C TRP A 82 -14.35 3.68 -9.15
N VAL A 83 -13.48 4.40 -8.44
CA VAL A 83 -12.91 3.99 -7.15
C VAL A 83 -13.04 5.11 -6.12
N GLY A 84 -13.21 4.73 -4.86
CA GLY A 84 -13.32 5.67 -3.74
C GLY A 84 -11.97 6.30 -3.38
N LYS A 85 -12.00 7.29 -2.47
CA LYS A 85 -10.80 7.87 -1.88
C LYS A 85 -10.91 7.92 -0.35
N THR A 86 -9.78 7.80 0.35
CA THR A 86 -9.69 8.07 1.79
C THR A 86 -9.87 9.57 2.06
N PRO A 87 -10.10 10.00 3.32
CA PRO A 87 -10.12 11.41 3.68
C PRO A 87 -8.84 12.18 3.33
N TYR A 88 -7.70 11.48 3.17
CA TYR A 88 -6.41 12.05 2.76
C TYR A 88 -6.19 12.00 1.24
N GLY A 89 -7.22 11.63 0.46
CA GLY A 89 -7.19 11.65 -1.00
C GLY A 89 -6.60 10.40 -1.67
N TRP A 90 -6.28 9.35 -0.91
CA TRP A 90 -5.69 8.12 -1.46
C TRP A 90 -6.77 7.28 -2.11
N VAL A 91 -6.51 6.74 -3.30
CA VAL A 91 -7.44 5.83 -3.95
C VAL A 91 -7.61 4.57 -3.10
N VAL A 92 -8.87 4.18 -2.87
CA VAL A 92 -9.22 2.92 -2.21
C VAL A 92 -9.62 1.93 -3.30
N ASP A 93 -8.69 1.03 -3.64
CA ASP A 93 -8.87 0.06 -4.72
C ASP A 93 -8.42 -1.34 -4.26
N PRO A 94 -9.29 -2.11 -3.58
CA PRO A 94 -8.95 -3.47 -3.17
C PRO A 94 -8.77 -4.41 -4.37
N VAL A 95 -9.49 -4.20 -5.49
CA VAL A 95 -9.34 -5.02 -6.70
C VAL A 95 -7.96 -4.81 -7.33
N GLY A 96 -7.45 -3.58 -7.26
CA GLY A 96 -6.08 -3.24 -7.62
C GLY A 96 -5.01 -4.06 -6.90
N LEU A 97 -5.24 -4.45 -5.64
CA LEU A 97 -4.33 -5.34 -4.91
C LEU A 97 -4.26 -6.70 -5.60
N ARG A 98 -5.41 -7.33 -5.89
CA ARG A 98 -5.48 -8.61 -6.60
C ARG A 98 -4.79 -8.55 -7.96
N LEU A 99 -5.05 -7.49 -8.74
CA LEU A 99 -4.40 -7.29 -10.04
C LEU A 99 -2.88 -7.16 -9.91
N THR A 100 -2.40 -6.44 -8.88
CA THR A 100 -0.98 -6.28 -8.59
C THR A 100 -0.34 -7.61 -8.24
N LEU A 101 -0.95 -8.37 -7.32
CA LEU A 101 -0.47 -9.70 -6.90
C LEU A 101 -0.34 -10.65 -8.09
N ARG A 102 -1.38 -10.72 -8.95
CA ARG A 102 -1.34 -11.54 -10.16
C ARG A 102 -0.22 -11.14 -11.12
N LYS A 103 -0.07 -9.84 -11.40
CA LYS A 103 0.98 -9.34 -12.31
C LYS A 103 2.39 -9.65 -11.79
N VAL A 104 2.61 -9.50 -10.48
CA VAL A 104 3.89 -9.83 -9.86
C VAL A 104 4.16 -11.33 -9.92
N CYS A 105 3.15 -12.14 -9.58
CA CYS A 105 3.22 -13.60 -9.67
C CYS A 105 3.52 -14.08 -11.10
N GLU A 106 2.77 -13.64 -12.09
CA GLU A 106 2.98 -13.99 -13.50
C GLU A 106 4.38 -13.61 -14.00
N ARG A 107 4.86 -12.43 -13.60
CA ARG A 107 6.13 -11.90 -14.10
C ARG A 107 7.35 -12.57 -13.47
N TYR A 108 7.28 -12.95 -12.20
CA TYR A 108 8.46 -13.38 -11.44
C TYR A 108 8.38 -14.80 -10.91
N GLY A 109 7.19 -15.39 -10.79
CA GLY A 109 6.99 -16.75 -10.28
C GLY A 109 7.53 -16.95 -8.87
N LEU A 110 7.56 -15.89 -8.04
CA LEU A 110 8.05 -15.95 -6.66
C LEU A 110 6.88 -15.80 -5.67
N PRO A 111 6.97 -16.44 -4.50
CA PRO A 111 6.07 -16.17 -3.38
C PRO A 111 6.01 -14.68 -3.04
N ILE A 112 4.89 -14.24 -2.50
CA ILE A 112 4.64 -12.84 -2.15
C ILE A 112 4.34 -12.72 -0.66
N LEU A 113 4.97 -11.74 0.00
CA LEU A 113 4.60 -11.26 1.32
C LEU A 113 4.03 -9.86 1.19
N ILE A 114 2.79 -9.61 1.64
CA ILE A 114 2.32 -8.23 1.78
C ILE A 114 2.89 -7.70 3.09
N SER A 115 3.95 -6.91 2.98
CA SER A 115 4.67 -6.33 4.12
C SER A 115 3.95 -5.12 4.71
N GLU A 116 3.14 -4.41 3.92
CA GLU A 116 2.31 -3.31 4.41
C GLU A 116 1.02 -3.17 3.60
N ASN A 117 -0.10 -2.96 4.30
CA ASN A 117 -1.34 -2.43 3.76
C ASN A 117 -2.19 -1.88 4.90
N GLY A 118 -2.78 -0.70 4.74
CA GLY A 118 -3.62 -0.13 5.77
C GLY A 118 -4.20 1.22 5.40
N MET A 119 -4.95 1.79 6.34
CA MET A 119 -5.62 3.08 6.14
C MET A 119 -5.38 4.02 7.31
N GLY A 120 -4.76 5.15 7.00
CA GLY A 120 -4.60 6.27 7.91
C GLY A 120 -5.91 7.06 8.04
N ALA A 121 -6.35 7.32 9.27
CA ALA A 121 -7.58 8.07 9.55
C ALA A 121 -7.45 8.90 10.84
N PRO A 122 -8.24 9.97 11.01
CA PRO A 122 -8.25 10.78 12.23
C PRO A 122 -9.13 10.12 13.29
N ASP A 123 -8.64 9.03 13.90
CA ASP A 123 -9.42 8.30 14.91
C ASP A 123 -9.72 9.16 16.13
N LYS A 124 -10.91 8.97 16.71
CA LYS A 124 -11.38 9.68 17.91
C LYS A 124 -11.47 8.71 19.09
N LEU A 125 -11.01 9.16 20.25
CA LEU A 125 -11.25 8.49 21.52
C LEU A 125 -12.60 8.98 22.06
N GLU A 126 -13.55 8.06 22.20
CA GLU A 126 -14.89 8.34 22.70
C GLU A 126 -14.89 8.54 24.23
N HIS A 127 -15.96 9.13 24.77
CA HIS A 127 -16.08 9.40 26.21
C HIS A 127 -16.07 8.12 27.07
N ASP A 128 -16.50 6.99 26.52
CA ASP A 128 -16.48 5.68 27.17
C ASP A 128 -15.11 4.97 27.09
N GLY A 129 -14.11 5.62 26.48
CA GLY A 129 -12.76 5.08 26.31
C GLY A 129 -12.60 4.15 25.11
N THR A 130 -13.60 4.05 24.23
CA THR A 130 -13.53 3.25 23.00
C THR A 130 -13.03 4.06 21.80
N VAL A 131 -12.62 3.34 20.75
CA VAL A 131 -12.28 3.92 19.45
C VAL A 131 -13.01 3.11 18.38
N ASN A 132 -14.01 3.72 17.75
CA ASN A 132 -14.87 3.10 16.75
C ASN A 132 -14.33 3.38 15.34
N ASP A 133 -13.60 2.42 14.80
CA ASP A 133 -12.90 2.53 13.52
C ASP A 133 -13.42 1.54 12.46
N ASP A 134 -14.74 1.49 12.30
CA ASP A 134 -15.42 0.65 11.31
C ASP A 134 -14.94 0.87 9.87
N TYR A 135 -14.53 2.10 9.54
CA TYR A 135 -13.94 2.40 8.25
C TYR A 135 -12.64 1.63 8.00
N ARG A 136 -11.85 1.34 9.05
CA ARG A 136 -10.59 0.59 8.96
C ARG A 136 -10.87 -0.88 8.76
N ILE A 137 -11.86 -1.40 9.50
CA ILE A 137 -12.37 -2.76 9.31
C ILE A 137 -12.84 -2.94 7.87
N ALA A 138 -13.73 -2.06 7.38
CA ALA A 138 -14.26 -2.15 6.01
C ALA A 138 -13.16 -2.10 4.94
N PHE A 139 -12.15 -1.23 5.12
CA PHE A 139 -11.00 -1.16 4.21
C PHE A 139 -10.22 -2.48 4.19
N LEU A 140 -9.81 -2.99 5.36
CA LEU A 140 -8.96 -4.18 5.45
C LEU A 140 -9.72 -5.43 5.02
N ASP A 141 -10.99 -5.58 5.40
CA ASP A 141 -11.86 -6.69 5.00
C ASP A 141 -11.99 -6.79 3.47
N ALA A 142 -12.21 -5.65 2.80
CA ALA A 142 -12.27 -5.61 1.35
C ALA A 142 -10.96 -6.03 0.67
N HIS A 143 -9.79 -5.68 1.25
CA HIS A 143 -8.49 -6.11 0.73
C HIS A 143 -8.24 -7.60 1.01
N ILE A 144 -8.63 -8.10 2.18
CA ILE A 144 -8.52 -9.53 2.54
C ILE A 144 -9.38 -10.39 1.62
N ALA A 145 -10.59 -9.97 1.28
CA ALA A 145 -11.41 -10.66 0.30
C ALA A 145 -10.69 -10.79 -1.07
N GLN A 146 -10.01 -9.73 -1.53
CA GLN A 146 -9.26 -9.75 -2.78
C GLN A 146 -7.97 -10.58 -2.71
N MET A 147 -7.32 -10.67 -1.54
CA MET A 147 -6.21 -11.61 -1.32
C MET A 147 -6.65 -13.06 -1.44
N ARG A 148 -7.81 -13.43 -0.87
CA ARG A 148 -8.37 -14.79 -1.01
C ARG A 148 -8.61 -15.15 -2.48
N LEU A 149 -9.13 -14.21 -3.26
CA LEU A 149 -9.31 -14.39 -4.70
C LEU A 149 -7.96 -14.51 -5.44
N ALA A 150 -6.94 -13.74 -5.05
CA ALA A 150 -5.61 -13.86 -5.63
C ALA A 150 -4.97 -15.24 -5.34
N ILE A 151 -5.15 -15.77 -4.13
CA ILE A 151 -4.71 -17.12 -3.77
C ILE A 151 -5.42 -18.15 -4.65
N ALA A 152 -6.74 -18.01 -4.85
CA ALA A 152 -7.51 -18.88 -5.74
C ALA A 152 -7.08 -18.78 -7.21
N ASP A 153 -6.57 -17.62 -7.65
CA ASP A 153 -5.98 -17.42 -8.98
C ASP A 153 -4.57 -18.04 -9.13
N GLY A 154 -4.01 -18.64 -8.07
CA GLY A 154 -2.70 -19.31 -8.08
C GLY A 154 -1.54 -18.47 -7.55
N VAL A 155 -1.80 -17.31 -6.92
CA VAL A 155 -0.75 -16.53 -6.26
C VAL A 155 -0.33 -17.22 -4.96
N GLU A 156 0.96 -17.52 -4.82
CA GLU A 156 1.53 -18.00 -3.57
C GLU A 156 1.74 -16.82 -2.60
N LEU A 157 0.76 -16.60 -1.71
CA LEU A 157 0.80 -15.54 -0.71
C LEU A 157 1.23 -16.09 0.65
N MET A 158 2.40 -15.67 1.13
CA MET A 158 3.02 -16.15 2.37
C MET A 158 2.38 -15.54 3.63
N GLY A 159 1.87 -14.31 3.52
CA GLY A 159 1.36 -13.59 4.66
C GLY A 159 0.91 -12.17 4.35
N TYR A 160 0.31 -11.55 5.37
CA TYR A 160 -0.26 -10.21 5.32
C TYR A 160 0.05 -9.46 6.62
N CYS A 161 0.72 -8.32 6.48
CA CYS A 161 1.12 -7.44 7.56
C CYS A 161 0.37 -6.10 7.47
N PRO A 162 -0.74 -5.91 8.22
CA PRO A 162 -1.43 -4.63 8.25
C PRO A 162 -0.55 -3.51 8.80
N TRP A 163 -0.60 -2.36 8.13
CA TRP A 163 0.04 -1.13 8.61
C TRP A 163 -0.98 -0.28 9.39
N ALA A 164 -0.94 -0.22 10.71
CA ALA A 164 0.07 -0.79 11.61
C ALA A 164 -0.60 -1.54 12.78
N ALA A 165 0.20 -2.29 13.55
CA ALA A 165 -0.30 -2.92 14.77
C ALA A 165 -0.70 -1.88 15.84
N ILE A 166 0.07 -0.80 15.96
CA ILE A 166 -0.09 0.26 16.96
C ILE A 166 0.04 1.63 16.28
N ASP A 167 -0.61 2.66 16.83
CA ASP A 167 -0.46 4.03 16.32
C ASP A 167 0.99 4.50 16.45
N VAL A 168 1.51 5.02 15.35
CA VAL A 168 2.88 5.53 15.20
C VAL A 168 2.85 6.96 14.66
N VAL A 169 3.97 7.68 14.84
CA VAL A 169 4.15 8.98 14.19
C VAL A 169 4.23 8.76 12.69
N SER A 170 3.36 9.41 11.92
CA SER A 170 3.41 9.33 10.47
C SER A 170 4.60 10.12 9.91
N THR A 171 5.07 9.73 8.73
CA THR A 171 6.21 10.38 8.09
C THR A 171 5.96 11.82 7.65
N HIS A 172 4.70 12.23 7.46
CA HIS A 172 4.36 13.53 6.85
C HIS A 172 3.17 14.27 7.48
N GLN A 173 2.43 13.67 8.42
CA GLN A 173 1.15 14.18 8.95
C GLN A 173 1.06 14.13 10.48
N GLY A 174 2.20 14.04 11.17
CA GLY A 174 2.23 13.94 12.63
C GLY A 174 1.54 12.67 13.16
N TYR A 175 0.91 12.78 14.31
CA TYR A 175 0.26 11.71 15.06
C TYR A 175 -1.26 11.60 14.83
N ALA A 176 -1.90 12.66 14.34
CA ALA A 176 -3.34 12.72 14.12
C ALA A 176 -3.80 11.72 13.05
N LYS A 177 -2.94 11.40 12.08
CA LYS A 177 -3.17 10.32 11.11
C LYS A 177 -2.78 8.98 11.71
N ARG A 178 -3.79 8.23 12.17
CA ARG A 178 -3.64 6.98 12.93
C ARG A 178 -3.84 5.75 12.04
N TYR A 179 -3.10 4.69 12.32
CA TYR A 179 -3.04 3.47 11.50
C TYR A 179 -3.27 2.19 12.32
N GLY A 180 -3.02 2.26 13.63
CA GLY A 180 -2.93 1.12 14.52
C GLY A 180 -4.23 0.35 14.68
N PHE A 181 -4.15 -0.93 15.03
CA PHE A 181 -5.22 -1.59 15.77
C PHE A 181 -5.23 -1.18 17.25
N ILE A 182 -4.09 -0.72 17.75
CA ILE A 182 -3.91 -0.23 19.12
C ILE A 182 -3.74 1.29 19.06
N TYR A 183 -4.73 2.00 19.59
CA TYR A 183 -4.66 3.44 19.81
C TYR A 183 -3.63 3.74 20.91
N VAL A 184 -2.84 4.80 20.71
CA VAL A 184 -2.01 5.35 21.79
C VAL A 184 -2.51 6.75 22.12
N ASP A 185 -2.77 6.97 23.41
CA ASP A 185 -3.21 8.26 23.90
C ASP A 185 -2.03 9.21 24.03
N ARG A 186 -1.81 9.97 22.95
CA ARG A 186 -0.99 11.17 22.85
C ARG A 186 -1.57 12.09 21.76
N GLY A 187 -1.25 13.37 21.85
CA GLY A 187 -1.41 14.35 20.78
C GLY A 187 -0.12 14.53 19.98
N GLU A 188 -0.11 15.59 19.16
CA GLU A 188 1.09 16.04 18.44
C GLU A 188 2.16 16.50 19.43
N ASP A 189 1.80 17.49 20.25
CA ASP A 189 2.72 18.20 21.16
C ASP A 189 2.59 17.75 22.63
N ASP A 190 1.67 16.84 22.94
CA ASP A 190 1.46 16.31 24.29
C ASP A 190 1.54 14.77 24.28
N LEU A 191 2.50 14.22 25.01
CA LEU A 191 2.66 12.77 25.15
C LEU A 191 1.57 12.13 26.00
N LYS A 192 0.83 12.91 26.79
CA LYS A 192 -0.14 12.44 27.77
C LYS A 192 0.45 11.29 28.59
N ARG A 193 -0.30 10.21 28.79
CA ARG A 193 0.14 9.00 29.50
C ARG A 193 0.62 7.88 28.58
N LEU A 194 0.57 8.07 27.26
CA LEU A 194 0.85 7.04 26.25
C LEU A 194 0.08 5.74 26.52
N GLN A 195 -1.16 5.83 27.02
CA GLN A 195 -1.96 4.65 27.29
C GLN A 195 -2.29 3.92 25.98
N ARG A 196 -2.26 2.59 25.99
CA ARG A 196 -2.63 1.75 24.85
C ARG A 196 -4.07 1.29 24.98
N ILE A 197 -4.86 1.50 23.95
CA ILE A 197 -6.29 1.22 23.91
C ILE A 197 -6.57 0.37 22.67
N ARG A 198 -7.22 -0.79 22.85
CA ARG A 198 -7.58 -1.66 21.73
C ARG A 198 -8.76 -1.03 20.99
N LYS A 199 -8.59 -0.74 19.70
CA LYS A 199 -9.67 -0.24 18.85
C LYS A 199 -10.65 -1.36 18.50
N ARG A 200 -11.78 -1.03 17.90
CA ARG A 200 -12.73 -2.04 17.43
C ARG A 200 -12.08 -2.99 16.41
N SER A 201 -11.24 -2.46 15.51
CA SER A 201 -10.46 -3.23 14.55
C SER A 201 -9.51 -4.26 15.16
N PHE A 202 -9.03 -4.05 16.40
CA PHE A 202 -8.18 -5.02 17.10
C PHE A 202 -8.91 -6.34 17.29
N TRP A 203 -10.15 -6.25 17.80
CA TRP A 203 -10.98 -7.41 18.08
C TRP A 203 -11.41 -8.10 16.79
N TRP A 204 -11.80 -7.31 15.78
CA TRP A 204 -12.08 -7.83 14.45
C TRP A 204 -10.88 -8.60 13.87
N TYR A 205 -9.68 -8.02 13.88
CA TYR A 205 -8.51 -8.68 13.28
C TYR A 205 -8.04 -9.91 14.08
N LYS A 206 -8.24 -9.90 15.42
CA LYS A 206 -8.07 -11.11 16.25
C LYS A 206 -8.96 -12.25 15.75
N ASP A 207 -10.21 -11.96 15.42
CA ASP A 207 -11.16 -12.97 14.97
C ASP A 207 -10.87 -13.44 13.53
N VAL A 208 -10.46 -12.53 12.65
CA VAL A 208 -9.92 -12.86 11.31
C VAL A 208 -8.79 -13.88 11.42
N ILE A 209 -7.80 -13.63 12.29
CA ILE A 209 -6.67 -14.55 12.51
C ILE A 209 -7.16 -15.90 13.05
N ALA A 210 -8.02 -15.88 14.07
CA ALA A 210 -8.55 -17.11 14.67
C ALA A 210 -9.33 -17.98 13.67
N GLN A 211 -9.96 -17.36 12.69
CA GLN A 211 -10.73 -18.01 11.63
C GLN A 211 -9.88 -18.30 10.38
N ASN A 212 -8.59 -17.95 10.39
CA ASN A 212 -7.71 -18.03 9.23
C ASN A 212 -8.31 -17.32 7.99
N GLY A 213 -8.92 -16.16 8.20
CA GLY A 213 -9.59 -15.37 7.16
C GLY A 213 -10.94 -15.91 6.67
N ASN A 214 -11.48 -16.98 7.28
CA ASN A 214 -12.78 -17.54 6.91
C ASN A 214 -13.93 -16.86 7.67
N HIS A 215 -14.56 -15.87 7.06
CA HIS A 215 -15.86 -15.37 7.52
C HIS A 215 -16.99 -16.08 6.76
N ASP A 216 -17.96 -16.63 7.50
CA ASP A 216 -19.21 -17.14 6.97
C ASP A 216 -20.19 -15.96 6.83
N GLU A 217 -20.48 -15.54 5.59
CA GLU A 217 -21.35 -14.39 5.31
C GLU A 217 -22.83 -14.66 5.61
N SER A 218 -23.20 -15.91 5.94
CA SER A 218 -24.58 -16.32 6.23
C SER A 218 -25.13 -15.88 7.59
N GLN A 219 -24.34 -15.19 8.42
CA GLN A 219 -24.70 -14.78 9.78
C GLN A 219 -24.82 -13.25 10.00
N ARG A 220 -24.99 -12.45 8.94
CA ARG A 220 -25.27 -11.01 9.04
C ARG A 220 -26.74 -10.66 8.85
#